data_AF-A0A522VRG9-F1
#
_entry.id   AF-A0A522VRG9-F1
#
_cell.length_a   1.000
_cell.length_b   1.000
_cell.length_c   1.000
_cell.angle_alpha   90.00
_cell.angle_beta   90.00
_cell.angle_gamma   90.00
#
_symmetry.space_group_name_H-M   'P 1'
#
loop_
_entity.id
_entity.type
_entity.pdbx_description
1 polymer ?
#
loop_
_entity_poly.entity_id
_entity_poly.type
_entity_poly.pdbx_seq_one_letter_code
_entity_poly.pdbx_strand_id
1 'polypeptide(L)'
;MATIAFDTLRFSRRLKDAGVLPAQAEAEAEALAEVLEVNLKDLATKEDLKREIDLLRRDMDARFIQLEQRMVIKLGGLMVLAVGIVATLVKLL
;
A
#
# COMPACT_ATOMS: atom_id res chain seq x y z
N MET A 1 6.42 -5.14 14.62
CA MET A 1 7.47 -4.68 13.69
C MET A 1 8.77 -5.41 14.05
N ALA A 2 9.40 -6.08 13.09
CA ALA A 2 10.75 -6.59 13.30
C ALA A 2 11.70 -5.38 13.20
N THR A 3 12.24 -4.93 14.33
CA THR A 3 13.20 -3.83 14.37
C THR A 3 14.49 -4.30 13.70
N ILE A 4 14.93 -3.63 12.64
CA ILE A 4 16.28 -3.81 12.10
C ILE A 4 17.23 -3.20 13.13
N ALA A 5 17.75 -4.01 14.04
CA ALA A 5 18.70 -3.55 15.05
C ALA A 5 20.11 -3.51 14.44
N PHE A 6 20.69 -2.32 14.38
CA PHE A 6 22.12 -2.19 14.10
C PHE A 6 22.91 -2.44 15.38
N ASP A 7 23.75 -3.47 15.37
CA ASP A 7 24.57 -3.86 16.52
C ASP A 7 25.88 -3.05 16.54
N THR A 8 25.80 -1.88 17.17
CA THR A 8 26.91 -0.93 17.32
C THR A 8 28.14 -1.57 17.97
N LEU A 9 27.96 -2.46 18.95
CA LEU A 9 29.07 -3.12 19.66
C LEU A 9 29.76 -4.14 18.76
N ARG A 10 29.00 -4.95 18.03
CA ARG A 10 29.57 -5.93 17.09
C ARG A 10 30.27 -5.23 15.93
N PHE A 11 29.74 -4.10 15.46
CA PHE A 11 30.36 -3.30 14.42
C PHE A 11 31.68 -2.67 14.88
N SER A 12 31.72 -2.01 16.05
CA SER A 12 32.95 -1.43 16.59
C SER A 12 34.02 -2.48 16.86
N ARG A 13 33.65 -3.68 17.33
CA ARG A 13 34.59 -4.81 17.48
C ARG A 13 35.22 -5.21 16.16
N ARG A 14 34.43 -5.33 15.08
CA ARG A 14 34.97 -5.63 13.75
C ARG A 14 35.96 -4.57 13.26
N LEU A 15 35.69 -3.29 13.52
CA LEU A 15 36.60 -2.21 13.16
C LEU A 15 37.92 -2.32 13.94
N LYS A 16 37.85 -2.61 15.25
CA LYS A 16 39.03 -2.85 16.09
C LYS A 16 39.86 -4.05 15.59
N ASP A 17 39.20 -5.15 15.25
CA ASP A 17 39.85 -6.34 14.69
C ASP A 17 40.52 -6.07 13.33
N ALA A 18 40.00 -5.08 12.59
CA ALA A 18 40.59 -4.60 11.33
C ALA A 18 41.71 -3.57 11.52
N GLY A 19 42.07 -3.23 12.77
CA GLY A 19 43.17 -2.31 13.09
C GLY A 19 42.74 -0.84 13.28
N VAL A 20 41.44 -0.53 13.29
CA VAL A 20 40.95 0.81 13.62
C VAL A 20 41.13 1.07 15.12
N LEU A 21 41.59 2.27 15.48
CA LEU A 21 41.79 2.64 16.88
C LEU A 21 40.47 2.56 17.67
N PRO A 22 40.49 2.13 18.96
CA PRO A 22 39.27 1.90 19.71
C PRO A 22 38.29 3.08 19.75
N ALA A 23 38.81 4.30 19.95
CA ALA A 23 37.99 5.51 19.99
C ALA A 23 37.37 5.85 18.62
N GLN A 24 38.08 5.59 17.53
CA GLN A 24 37.56 5.80 16.17
C GLN A 24 36.50 4.76 15.83
N ALA A 25 36.76 3.48 16.16
CA ALA A 25 35.83 2.39 15.93
C ALA A 25 34.49 2.58 16.68
N GLU A 26 34.54 3.13 17.88
CA GLU A 26 33.34 3.48 18.66
C GLU A 26 32.61 4.68 18.05
N ALA A 27 33.33 5.75 17.72
CA ALA A 27 32.75 6.95 17.12
C ALA A 27 32.09 6.66 15.75
N GLU A 28 32.73 5.85 14.90
CA GLU A 28 32.16 5.45 13.61
C GLU A 28 30.90 4.59 13.78
N ALA A 29 30.91 3.66 14.72
CA ALA A 29 29.76 2.81 15.00
C ALA A 29 28.57 3.63 15.50
N GLU A 30 28.82 4.60 16.39
CA GLU A 30 27.81 5.49 16.94
C GLU A 30 27.23 6.43 15.86
N ALA A 31 28.10 7.09 15.07
CA ALA A 31 27.66 7.96 13.99
C ALA A 31 26.83 7.20 12.93
N LEU A 32 27.22 5.96 12.59
CA LEU A 32 26.46 5.14 11.66
C LEU A 32 25.12 4.69 12.25
N ALA A 33 25.08 4.36 13.55
CA ALA A 33 23.83 4.01 14.23
C ALA A 33 22.83 5.18 14.20
N GLU A 34 23.29 6.41 14.46
CA GLU A 34 22.45 7.61 14.43
C GLU A 34 21.86 7.85 13.03
N VAL A 35 22.70 7.78 11.98
CA VAL A 35 22.24 7.94 10.60
C VAL A 35 21.23 6.87 10.22
N LEU A 36 21.45 5.61 10.62
CA LEU A 36 20.50 4.53 10.36
C LEU A 36 19.20 4.71 11.12
N GLU A 37 19.23 5.15 12.38
CA GLU A 37 18.02 5.41 13.15
C GLU A 37 17.16 6.50 12.50
N VAL A 38 17.77 7.60 12.08
CA VAL A 38 17.08 8.69 11.38
C VAL A 38 16.48 8.21 10.06
N ASN A 39 17.25 7.48 9.23
CA ASN A 39 16.78 7.05 7.91
C ASN A 39 15.77 5.89 7.96
N LEU A 40 15.80 5.06 9.00
CA LEU A 40 14.91 3.91 9.12
C LEU A 40 13.55 4.25 9.76
N LYS A 41 13.43 5.43 10.39
CA LYS A 41 12.23 5.84 11.14
C LYS A 41 10.98 5.98 10.26
N ASP A 42 11.13 6.45 9.03
CA ASP A 42 10.01 6.83 8.15
C ASP A 42 9.77 5.83 7.00
N LEU A 43 10.37 4.64 7.05
CA LEU A 43 10.16 3.60 6.04
C LEU A 43 8.84 2.88 6.26
N ALA A 44 8.02 2.82 5.21
CA ALA A 44 6.83 1.98 5.20
C ALA A 44 7.22 0.50 5.40
N THR A 45 6.54 -0.19 6.32
CA THR A 45 6.76 -1.61 6.52
C THR A 45 6.01 -2.44 5.48
N LYS A 46 6.39 -3.72 5.36
CA LYS A 46 5.63 -4.69 4.54
C LYS A 46 4.17 -4.79 4.97
N GLU A 47 3.90 -4.63 6.26
CA GLU A 47 2.54 -4.69 6.80
C GLU A 47 1.74 -3.44 6.42
N ASP A 48 2.36 -2.26 6.48
CA ASP A 48 1.73 -0.99 6.04
C ASP A 48 1.34 -1.07 4.56
N LEU A 49 2.26 -1.53 3.72
CA LEU A 49 2.00 -1.69 2.29
C LEU A 49 0.91 -2.73 2.02
N LYS A 50 0.92 -3.86 2.74
CA LYS A 50 -0.12 -4.89 2.61
C LYS A 50 -1.49 -4.33 2.98
N ARG A 51 -1.56 -3.56 4.07
CA ARG A 51 -2.79 -2.90 4.52
C ARG A 51 -3.32 -1.94 3.46
N GLU A 52 -2.46 -1.09 2.90
CA GLU A 52 -2.89 -0.14 1.86
C GLU A 52 -3.33 -0.84 0.57
N ILE A 53 -2.66 -1.91 0.16
CA ILE A 53 -3.09 -2.74 -0.98
C ILE A 53 -4.47 -3.36 -0.71
N ASP A 54 -4.70 -3.89 0.50
CA ASP A 54 -5.98 -4.49 0.86
C ASP A 54 -7.10 -3.44 0.91
N LEU A 55 -6.82 -2.22 1.38
CA LEU A 55 -7.76 -1.10 1.34
C LEU A 55 -8.09 -0.69 -0.10
N LEU A 56 -7.07 -0.55 -0.95
CA LEU A 56 -7.25 -0.21 -2.36
C LEU A 56 -8.10 -1.26 -3.10
N ARG A 57 -7.86 -2.55 -2.84
CA ARG A 57 -8.66 -3.65 -3.40
C ARG A 57 -10.12 -3.54 -3.01
N ARG A 58 -10.40 -3.30 -1.72
CA ARG A 58 -11.78 -3.12 -1.23
C ARG A 58 -12.48 -1.92 -1.85
N ASP A 59 -11.78 -0.79 -2.00
CA ASP A 59 -12.34 0.39 -2.66
C ASP A 59 -12.65 0.10 -4.13
N MET A 60 -11.74 -0.56 -4.84
CA MET A 60 -11.98 -0.99 -6.22
C MET A 60 -13.20 -1.91 -6.33
N ASP A 61 -13.30 -2.94 -5.50
CA ASP A 61 -14.45 -3.86 -5.50
C ASP A 61 -15.76 -3.12 -5.25
N ALA A 62 -15.80 -2.20 -4.28
CA ALA A 62 -16.97 -1.39 -4.00
C ALA A 62 -17.37 -0.52 -5.20
N ARG A 63 -16.40 0.12 -5.87
CA ARG A 63 -16.65 0.93 -7.07
C ARG A 63 -17.14 0.10 -8.25
N PHE A 64 -16.62 -1.12 -8.43
CA PHE A 64 -17.10 -2.03 -9.47
C PHE A 64 -18.55 -2.44 -9.25
N ILE A 65 -18.92 -2.82 -8.02
CA ILE A 65 -20.31 -3.16 -7.66
C ILE A 65 -21.24 -1.97 -7.91
N GLN A 66 -20.84 -0.76 -7.52
CA GLN A 66 -21.63 0.45 -7.78
C GLN A 66 -21.80 0.73 -9.28
N LEU A 67 -20.75 0.51 -10.07
CA LEU A 67 -20.81 0.69 -11.52
C LEU A 67 -21.75 -0.33 -12.16
N GLU A 68 -21.65 -1.60 -11.76
CA GLU A 68 -22.53 -2.67 -12.21
C GLU A 68 -24.00 -2.35 -11.90
N GLN A 69 -24.32 -1.96 -10.67
CA GLN A 69 -25.67 -1.55 -10.28
C GLN A 69 -26.20 -0.39 -11.13
N ARG A 70 -25.38 0.65 -11.33
CA ARG A 70 -25.77 1.80 -12.17
C ARG A 70 -26.02 1.38 -13.61
N MET A 71 -25.22 0.47 -14.16
CA MET A 71 -25.40 -0.05 -15.51
C MET A 71 -26.69 -0.89 -15.59
N VAL A 72 -26.93 -1.79 -14.63
CA VAL A 72 -28.17 -2.58 -14.57
C VAL A 72 -29.41 -1.69 -14.52
N ILE A 73 -29.40 -0.64 -13.70
CA ILE A 73 -30.53 0.31 -13.61
C ILE A 73 -30.73 1.05 -14.92
N LYS A 74 -29.66 1.60 -15.52
CA LYS A 74 -29.75 2.35 -16.78
C LYS A 74 -30.21 1.48 -17.94
N LEU A 75 -29.66 0.28 -18.08
CA LEU A 75 -30.03 -0.66 -19.14
C LEU A 75 -31.45 -1.19 -18.90
N GLY A 76 -31.82 -1.53 -17.67
CA GLY A 76 -33.18 -1.94 -17.32
C GLY A 76 -34.21 -0.86 -17.63
N GLY A 77 -33.95 0.40 -17.27
CA GLY A 77 -34.81 1.53 -17.60
C GLY A 77 -34.96 1.75 -19.10
N LEU A 78 -33.87 1.64 -19.87
CA LEU A 78 -33.91 1.74 -21.33
C LEU A 78 -34.70 0.58 -21.96
N MET A 79 -34.58 -0.64 -21.43
CA MET A 79 -35.35 -1.80 -21.88
C MET A 79 -36.84 -1.63 -21.62
N VAL A 80 -37.24 -1.17 -20.42
CA VAL A 80 -38.65 -0.89 -20.10
C VAL A 80 -39.22 0.18 -21.02
N LEU A 81 -38.46 1.25 -21.27
CA LEU A 81 -38.85 2.31 -22.22
C LEU A 81 -39.04 1.76 -23.64
N ALA A 82 -38.05 1.00 -24.14
CA ALA A 82 -38.09 0.42 -25.49
C ALA A 82 -39.29 -0.54 -25.66
N VAL A 83 -39.51 -1.43 -24.69
CA VAL A 83 -40.66 -2.36 -24.70
C VAL A 83 -41.98 -1.58 -24.64
N GLY A 84 -42.07 -0.54 -23.81
CA GLY A 84 -43.25 0.31 -23.73
C GLY A 84 -43.59 0.99 -25.06
N ILE A 85 -42.60 1.53 -25.76
CA ILE A 85 -42.76 2.15 -27.09
C ILE A 85 -43.23 1.10 -28.12
N VAL A 86 -42.64 -0.10 -28.12
CA VAL A 86 -43.05 -1.16 -29.06
C VAL A 86 -44.50 -1.59 -28.78
N ALA A 87 -44.88 -1.75 -27.51
CA ALA A 87 -46.23 -2.17 -27.13
C ALA A 87 -47.30 -1.14 -27.53
N THR A 88 -47.01 0.16 -27.41
CA THR A 88 -47.95 1.21 -27.85
C THR A 88 -48.08 1.24 -29.37
N LEU A 89 -46.98 1.08 -30.12
CA LEU A 89 -47.00 1.02 -31.58
C LEU A 89 -47.81 -0.17 -32.11
N VAL A 90 -47.61 -1.37 -31.54
CA VAL A 90 -48.37 -2.58 -31.94
C VAL A 90 -49.86 -2.42 -31.68
N LYS A 91 -50.26 -1.72 -30.62
CA LYS A 91 -51.68 -1.49 -30.30
C LYS A 91 -52.34 -0.45 -31.22
N LEU A 92 -51.56 0.41 -31.87
CA LEU A 92 -52.04 1.49 -32.76
C LEU A 92 -52.16 1.06 -34.23
N LEU A 93 -51.44 0.00 -34.64
CA LEU A 93 -51.53 -0.63 -35.97
C LEU A 93 -52.64 -1.68 -36.01
#